data_AF-A0A8S3HTK4-F1
#
_entry.id   AF-A0A8S3HTK4-F1
#
_cell.length_a   1.000
_cell.length_b   1.000
_cell.length_c   1.000
_cell.angle_alpha   90.00
_cell.angle_beta   90.00
_cell.angle_gamma   90.00
#
_symmetry.space_group_name_H-M   'P 1'
#
loop_
_entity.id
_entity.type
_entity.pdbx_description
1 polymer ?
#
loop_
_entity_poly.entity_id
_entity_poly.type
_entity_poly.pdbx_seq_one_letter_code
_entity_poly.pdbx_strand_id
1 'polypeptide(L)'
;MELNSSDERGINVIREKVKKFAQFSVIATRSDGAYCPSFKLIILDECDSMTKAAQAALRRTMERESKTTRFCLICNYISRIIDPITSRCAKFRFKPLKDNIIVQRLQTICDTENVQHEPGAITELVKCTEGDMRKAVTFLQSVARFRTNTVITAIDVQEITGIIPENVIENLYQVCHSSSYEKLATTVK
;
A
#
# COMPACT_ATOMS: atom_id res chain seq x y z
N MET A 1 -4.42 -16.25 -11.48
CA MET A 1 -5.13 -15.11 -12.10
C MET A 1 -5.17 -14.00 -11.06
N GLU A 2 -4.72 -12.81 -11.44
CA GLU A 2 -4.83 -11.61 -10.63
C GLU A 2 -5.99 -10.77 -11.19
N LEU A 3 -6.74 -10.16 -10.29
CA LEU A 3 -7.84 -9.28 -10.64
C LEU A 3 -7.84 -8.10 -9.67
N ASN A 4 -7.64 -6.90 -10.20
CA ASN A 4 -7.79 -5.69 -9.43
C ASN A 4 -9.29 -5.37 -9.28
N SER A 5 -9.78 -5.35 -8.05
CA SER A 5 -11.22 -5.24 -7.80
C SER A 5 -11.76 -3.81 -7.94
N SER A 6 -10.89 -2.80 -8.08
CA SER A 6 -11.29 -1.41 -8.36
C SER A 6 -11.60 -1.15 -9.83
N ASP A 7 -10.92 -1.82 -10.76
CA ASP A 7 -11.16 -1.68 -12.20
C ASP A 7 -12.38 -2.48 -12.67
N GLU A 8 -12.58 -3.68 -12.12
CA GLU A 8 -13.66 -4.60 -12.51
C GLU A 8 -14.65 -4.84 -11.35
N ARG A 9 -15.27 -3.77 -10.84
CA ARG A 9 -16.21 -3.75 -9.68
C ARG A 9 -17.54 -4.50 -9.89
N GLY A 10 -17.84 -4.91 -11.11
CA GLY A 10 -19.14 -5.45 -11.51
C GLY A 10 -19.40 -6.87 -11.01
N ILE A 11 -20.60 -7.12 -10.49
CA ILE A 11 -21.07 -8.47 -10.12
C ILE A 11 -20.93 -9.48 -11.27
N ASN A 12 -21.05 -9.02 -12.52
CA ASN A 12 -20.94 -9.83 -13.71
C ASN A 12 -19.53 -10.40 -13.90
N VAL A 13 -18.48 -9.64 -13.56
CA VAL A 13 -17.09 -10.10 -13.68
C VAL A 13 -16.84 -11.30 -12.76
N ILE A 14 -17.36 -11.25 -11.53
CA ILE A 14 -17.22 -12.36 -10.58
C ILE A 14 -18.02 -13.58 -11.06
N ARG A 15 -19.23 -13.35 -11.58
CA ARG A 15 -20.11 -14.42 -12.03
C ARG A 15 -19.63 -15.10 -13.31
N GLU A 16 -18.93 -14.39 -14.17
CA GLU A 16 -18.45 -14.94 -15.44
C GLU A 16 -16.97 -15.28 -15.40
N LYS A 17 -16.10 -14.29 -15.16
CA LYS A 17 -14.64 -14.45 -15.25
C LYS A 17 -14.10 -15.31 -14.11
N VAL A 18 -14.44 -14.97 -12.86
CA VAL A 18 -13.97 -15.73 -11.69
C VAL A 18 -14.59 -17.13 -11.66
N LYS A 19 -15.88 -17.26 -11.97
CA LYS A 19 -16.55 -18.57 -12.03
C LYS A 19 -16.00 -19.48 -13.12
N LYS A 20 -15.86 -18.98 -14.37
CA LYS A 20 -15.28 -19.76 -15.47
C LYS A 20 -13.86 -20.19 -15.11
N PHE A 21 -13.04 -19.25 -14.62
CA PHE A 21 -11.67 -19.55 -14.22
C PHE A 21 -11.59 -20.56 -13.07
N ALA A 22 -12.49 -20.50 -12.10
CA ALA A 22 -12.53 -21.44 -10.98
C ALA A 22 -13.02 -22.85 -11.40
N GLN A 23 -13.85 -22.97 -12.44
CA GLN A 23 -14.35 -24.26 -12.95
C GLN A 23 -13.34 -25.07 -13.76
N PHE A 24 -12.35 -24.44 -14.41
CA PHE A 24 -11.36 -25.18 -15.22
C PHE A 24 -10.44 -26.05 -14.35
N SER A 25 -10.48 -27.37 -14.47
CA SER A 25 -9.56 -28.23 -13.73
C SER A 25 -8.13 -28.08 -14.24
N VAL A 26 -7.16 -28.04 -13.33
CA VAL A 26 -5.72 -28.05 -13.67
C VAL A 26 -5.19 -29.46 -13.44
N ILE A 27 -4.45 -29.95 -14.43
CA ILE A 27 -3.78 -31.27 -14.35
C ILE A 27 -2.61 -31.15 -13.38
N ALA A 28 -2.49 -32.08 -12.43
CA ALA A 28 -1.50 -32.08 -11.36
C ALA A 28 -0.05 -32.34 -11.83
N THR A 29 0.16 -32.50 -13.14
CA THR A 29 1.43 -32.90 -13.75
C THR A 29 1.84 -31.86 -14.77
N ARG A 30 2.95 -31.17 -14.52
CA ARG A 30 3.61 -30.34 -15.54
C ARG A 30 4.37 -31.25 -16.50
N SER A 31 4.56 -30.80 -17.74
CA SER A 31 5.40 -31.48 -18.74
C SER A 31 6.81 -31.82 -18.21
N ASP A 32 7.28 -31.06 -17.24
CA ASP A 32 8.66 -31.11 -16.73
C ASP A 32 8.82 -32.01 -15.48
N GLY A 33 7.78 -32.78 -15.10
CA GLY A 33 7.81 -33.71 -13.97
C GLY A 33 7.81 -33.06 -12.58
N ALA A 34 7.86 -31.74 -12.47
CA ALA A 34 7.77 -31.01 -11.21
C ALA A 34 6.37 -31.11 -10.58
N TYR A 35 6.33 -31.36 -9.26
CA TYR A 35 5.09 -31.42 -8.49
C TYR A 35 4.39 -30.05 -8.51
N CYS A 36 3.20 -30.01 -9.10
CA CYS A 36 2.33 -28.85 -9.08
C CYS A 36 1.16 -29.15 -8.15
N PRO A 37 0.95 -28.37 -7.07
CA PRO A 37 -0.24 -28.51 -6.26
C PRO A 37 -1.48 -28.44 -7.15
N SER A 38 -2.40 -29.39 -6.99
CA SER A 38 -3.60 -29.52 -7.82
C SER A 38 -4.69 -28.49 -7.48
N PHE A 39 -4.28 -27.25 -7.19
CA PHE A 39 -5.18 -26.14 -6.94
C PHE A 39 -4.69 -24.87 -7.63
N LYS A 40 -5.64 -24.04 -8.05
CA LYS A 40 -5.35 -22.71 -8.62
C LYS A 40 -5.34 -21.65 -7.52
N LEU A 41 -4.68 -20.54 -7.78
CA LEU A 41 -4.74 -19.34 -6.96
C LEU A 41 -5.42 -18.20 -7.71
N ILE A 42 -6.44 -17.62 -7.09
CA ILE A 42 -7.07 -16.37 -7.51
C ILE A 42 -6.72 -15.30 -6.48
N ILE A 43 -6.08 -14.23 -6.93
CA ILE A 43 -5.74 -13.07 -6.09
C ILE A 43 -6.69 -11.94 -6.47
N LEU A 44 -7.43 -11.44 -5.49
CA LEU A 44 -8.28 -10.27 -5.62
C LEU A 44 -7.69 -9.15 -4.78
N ASP A 45 -7.14 -8.15 -5.45
CA ASP A 45 -6.63 -6.95 -4.79
C ASP A 45 -7.75 -5.93 -4.61
N GLU A 46 -7.61 -5.06 -3.60
CA GLU A 46 -8.57 -4.00 -3.24
C GLU A 46 -10.01 -4.53 -3.07
N CYS A 47 -10.15 -5.69 -2.43
CA CYS A 47 -11.43 -6.40 -2.29
C CYS A 47 -12.48 -5.58 -1.50
N ASP A 48 -12.03 -4.62 -0.69
CA ASP A 48 -12.89 -3.66 0.02
C ASP A 48 -13.58 -2.63 -0.90
N SER A 49 -13.15 -2.53 -2.16
CA SER A 49 -13.80 -1.75 -3.22
C SER A 49 -14.99 -2.47 -3.85
N MET A 50 -15.19 -3.76 -3.58
CA MET A 50 -16.25 -4.56 -4.17
C MET A 50 -17.62 -4.30 -3.53
N THR A 51 -18.68 -4.31 -4.33
CA THR A 51 -20.04 -4.20 -3.81
C THR A 51 -20.44 -5.43 -2.96
N LYS A 52 -21.34 -5.26 -1.98
CA LYS A 52 -21.81 -6.37 -1.13
C LYS A 52 -22.43 -7.52 -1.94
N ALA A 53 -23.13 -7.20 -3.04
CA ALA A 53 -23.72 -8.20 -3.93
C ALA A 53 -22.65 -9.01 -4.68
N ALA A 54 -21.58 -8.34 -5.11
CA ALA A 54 -20.40 -8.98 -5.70
C ALA A 54 -19.72 -9.93 -4.70
N GLN A 55 -19.49 -9.48 -3.46
CA GLN A 55 -18.93 -10.32 -2.40
C GLN A 55 -19.83 -11.53 -2.07
N ALA A 56 -21.16 -11.35 -2.04
CA ALA A 56 -22.09 -12.45 -1.84
C ALA A 56 -22.04 -13.50 -2.97
N ALA A 57 -21.85 -13.06 -4.22
CA ALA A 57 -21.62 -13.96 -5.35
C ALA A 57 -20.28 -14.69 -5.24
N LEU A 58 -19.21 -13.96 -4.87
CA LEU A 58 -17.88 -14.52 -4.67
C LEU A 58 -17.90 -15.63 -3.60
N ARG A 59 -18.58 -15.40 -2.46
CA ARG A 59 -18.75 -16.40 -1.39
C ARG A 59 -19.27 -17.74 -1.93
N ARG A 60 -20.32 -17.72 -2.77
CA ARG A 60 -20.89 -18.96 -3.35
C ARG A 60 -19.88 -19.69 -4.22
N THR A 61 -19.10 -18.95 -5.02
CA THR A 61 -18.03 -19.52 -5.85
C THR A 61 -16.90 -20.09 -4.99
N MET A 62 -16.50 -19.40 -3.93
CA MET A 62 -15.48 -19.87 -2.98
C MET A 62 -15.89 -21.18 -2.30
N GLU A 63 -17.15 -21.31 -1.88
CA GLU A 63 -17.67 -22.53 -1.27
C GLU A 63 -17.66 -23.70 -2.26
N ARG A 64 -18.19 -23.47 -3.48
CA ARG A 64 -18.34 -24.52 -4.50
C ARG A 64 -17.00 -25.02 -5.05
N GLU A 65 -16.05 -24.11 -5.26
CA GLU A 65 -14.77 -24.40 -5.94
C GLU A 65 -13.60 -24.53 -4.95
N SER A 66 -13.88 -24.69 -3.65
CA SER A 66 -12.89 -24.78 -2.57
C SER A 66 -11.87 -25.93 -2.70
N LYS A 67 -12.23 -27.00 -3.44
CA LYS A 67 -11.37 -28.16 -3.68
C LYS A 67 -10.31 -27.91 -4.76
N THR A 68 -10.65 -27.09 -5.76
CA THR A 68 -9.82 -26.88 -6.97
C THR A 68 -9.15 -25.51 -6.98
N THR A 69 -9.63 -24.56 -6.18
CA THR A 69 -9.20 -23.16 -6.23
C THR A 69 -9.07 -22.58 -4.82
N ARG A 70 -7.96 -21.88 -4.59
CA ARG A 70 -7.68 -21.06 -3.40
C ARG A 70 -7.82 -19.59 -3.75
N PHE A 71 -8.32 -18.82 -2.80
CA PHE A 71 -8.56 -17.39 -2.94
C PHE A 71 -7.66 -16.63 -1.97
N CYS A 72 -6.98 -15.60 -2.47
CA CYS A 72 -6.25 -14.61 -1.69
C CYS A 72 -6.96 -13.27 -1.86
N LEU A 73 -7.43 -12.69 -0.76
CA LEU A 73 -8.14 -11.42 -0.75
C LEU A 73 -7.28 -10.39 -0.04
N ILE A 74 -6.95 -9.31 -0.74
CA ILE A 74 -6.18 -8.20 -0.19
C ILE A 74 -7.14 -7.03 -0.04
N CYS A 75 -7.12 -6.40 1.13
CA CYS A 75 -7.97 -5.25 1.44
C CYS A 75 -7.34 -4.38 2.52
N ASN A 76 -7.66 -3.09 2.50
CA ASN A 76 -7.19 -2.16 3.54
C ASN A 76 -8.08 -2.21 4.79
N TYR A 77 -9.39 -2.39 4.58
CA TYR A 77 -10.39 -2.38 5.65
C TYR A 77 -11.17 -3.69 5.73
N ILE A 78 -10.87 -4.52 6.73
CA ILE A 78 -11.59 -5.78 6.96
C ILE A 78 -13.09 -5.56 7.22
N SER A 79 -13.47 -4.42 7.79
CA SER A 79 -14.88 -4.04 8.05
C SER A 79 -15.72 -3.89 6.78
N ARG A 80 -15.08 -3.72 5.61
CA ARG A 80 -15.77 -3.64 4.31
C ARG A 80 -15.99 -5.02 3.67
N ILE A 81 -15.41 -6.07 4.24
CA ILE A 81 -15.59 -7.45 3.79
C ILE A 81 -16.71 -8.11 4.59
N ILE A 82 -17.63 -8.80 3.92
CA ILE A 82 -18.73 -9.50 4.57
C ILE A 82 -18.23 -10.67 5.45
N ASP A 83 -18.85 -10.86 6.62
CA ASP A 83 -18.50 -11.93 7.57
C ASP A 83 -18.46 -13.36 6.98
N PRO A 84 -19.35 -13.73 6.03
CA PRO A 84 -19.27 -15.04 5.40
C PRO A 84 -17.96 -15.30 4.64
N ILE A 85 -17.31 -14.26 4.10
CA ILE A 85 -16.01 -14.41 3.44
C ILE A 85 -14.91 -14.49 4.51
N THR A 86 -14.91 -13.58 5.48
CA THR A 86 -13.86 -13.53 6.53
C THR A 86 -13.82 -14.79 7.38
N SER A 87 -14.96 -15.45 7.62
CA SER A 87 -15.05 -16.74 8.32
C SER A 87 -14.45 -17.91 7.55
N ARG A 88 -14.30 -17.82 6.23
CA ARG A 88 -13.75 -18.89 5.36
C ARG A 88 -12.27 -18.68 5.02
N CYS A 89 -11.71 -17.53 5.38
CA CYS A 89 -10.33 -17.16 5.07
C CYS A 89 -9.46 -17.12 6.33
N ALA A 90 -8.20 -17.51 6.18
CA ALA A 90 -7.19 -17.20 7.18
C ALA A 90 -6.91 -15.68 7.16
N LYS A 91 -6.95 -15.05 8.33
CA LYS A 91 -6.79 -13.60 8.47
C LYS A 91 -5.33 -13.26 8.76
N PHE A 92 -4.68 -12.56 7.84
CA PHE A 92 -3.34 -12.01 8.01
C PHE A 92 -3.44 -10.50 8.10
N ARG A 93 -3.08 -9.92 9.26
CA ARG A 93 -3.07 -8.47 9.46
C ARG A 93 -1.65 -7.97 9.34
N PHE A 94 -1.40 -7.20 8.28
CA PHE A 94 -0.15 -6.47 8.12
C PHE A 94 -0.21 -5.21 8.99
N LYS A 95 0.79 -5.06 9.87
CA LYS A 95 0.99 -3.83 10.64
C LYS A 95 1.89 -2.90 9.81
N PRO A 96 1.78 -1.57 10.00
CA PRO A 96 2.77 -0.63 9.50
C PRO A 96 4.18 -1.08 9.89
N LEU A 97 5.14 -0.84 9.00
CA LEU A 97 6.52 -1.25 9.26
C LEU A 97 7.12 -0.38 10.36
N LYS A 98 8.02 -0.98 11.15
CA LYS A 98 8.79 -0.22 12.14
C LYS A 98 9.82 0.65 11.42
N ASP A 99 10.03 1.85 11.93
CA ASP A 99 10.97 2.84 11.37
C ASP A 99 12.35 2.25 11.11
N ASN A 100 12.91 1.48 12.06
CA ASN A 100 14.23 0.84 11.90
C ASN A 100 14.33 -0.06 10.66
N ILE A 101 13.26 -0.79 10.32
CA ILE A 101 13.23 -1.68 9.15
C ILE A 101 13.16 -0.85 7.86
N ILE A 102 12.42 0.25 7.87
CA ILE A 102 12.33 1.16 6.74
C ILE A 102 13.68 1.84 6.49
N VAL A 103 14.33 2.35 7.54
CA VAL A 103 15.67 2.95 7.46
C VAL A 103 16.67 1.96 6.84
N GLN A 104 16.73 0.74 7.36
CA GLN A 104 17.64 -0.30 6.85
C GLN A 104 17.38 -0.59 5.36
N ARG A 105 16.11 -0.67 4.97
CA ARG A 105 15.73 -0.94 3.59
C ARG A 105 16.05 0.23 2.66
N LEU A 106 15.84 1.47 3.09
CA LEU A 106 16.18 2.67 2.34
C LEU A 106 17.70 2.82 2.18
N GLN A 107 18.48 2.54 3.22
CA GLN A 107 19.94 2.52 3.12
C GLN A 107 20.42 1.52 2.07
N THR A 108 19.87 0.30 2.08
CA THR A 108 20.20 -0.71 1.06
C THR A 108 19.90 -0.21 -0.36
N ILE A 109 18.80 0.53 -0.55
CA ILE A 109 18.43 1.12 -1.84
C ILE A 109 19.42 2.22 -2.22
N CYS A 110 19.75 3.13 -1.30
CA CYS A 110 20.73 4.19 -1.53
C CYS A 110 22.10 3.63 -1.92
N ASP A 111 22.57 2.58 -1.25
CA ASP A 111 23.86 1.93 -1.53
C ASP A 111 23.86 1.27 -2.92
N THR A 112 22.75 0.63 -3.31
CA THR A 112 22.63 -0.04 -4.62
C THR A 112 22.56 0.97 -5.77
N GLU A 113 21.86 2.08 -5.57
CA GLU A 113 21.65 3.13 -6.57
C GLU A 113 22.73 4.24 -6.52
N ASN A 114 23.72 4.12 -5.63
CA ASN A 114 24.78 5.11 -5.38
C ASN A 114 24.25 6.53 -5.04
N VAL A 115 23.17 6.60 -4.26
CA VAL A 115 22.56 7.86 -3.83
C VAL A 115 23.22 8.39 -2.56
N GLN A 116 23.91 9.52 -2.69
CA GLN A 116 24.55 10.22 -1.58
C GLN A 116 23.50 10.95 -0.72
N HIS A 117 23.51 10.73 0.58
CA HIS A 117 22.52 11.28 1.51
C HIS A 117 23.15 11.68 2.85
N GLU A 118 22.58 12.70 3.47
CA GLU A 118 22.92 13.10 4.84
C GLU A 118 22.27 12.14 5.86
N PRO A 119 22.91 11.86 7.03
CA PRO A 119 22.33 11.01 8.07
C PRO A 119 20.93 11.43 8.54
N GLY A 120 20.63 12.74 8.53
CA GLY A 120 19.32 13.30 8.90
C GLY A 120 18.23 13.08 7.85
N ALA A 121 18.58 12.95 6.57
CA ALA A 121 17.60 12.93 5.48
C ALA A 121 16.74 11.66 5.48
N ILE A 122 17.33 10.48 5.68
CA ILE A 122 16.58 9.21 5.74
C ILE A 122 15.67 9.19 6.97
N THR A 123 16.17 9.66 8.11
CA THR A 123 15.39 9.69 9.36
C THR A 123 14.16 10.56 9.19
N GLU A 124 14.32 11.74 8.59
CA GLU A 124 13.21 12.64 8.30
C GLU A 124 12.22 12.00 7.31
N LEU A 125 12.72 11.41 6.22
CA LEU A 125 11.89 10.71 5.24
C LEU A 125 11.01 9.63 5.89
N VAL A 126 11.57 8.86 6.82
CA VAL A 126 10.83 7.80 7.52
C VAL A 126 9.72 8.39 8.38
N LYS A 127 9.97 9.48 9.12
CA LYS A 127 8.92 10.17 9.88
C LYS A 127 7.76 10.61 8.99
N CYS A 128 8.06 11.13 7.79
CA CYS A 128 7.05 11.59 6.83
C CYS A 128 6.17 10.47 6.25
N THR A 129 6.60 9.21 6.38
CA THR A 129 5.99 8.07 5.70
C THR A 129 5.08 7.23 6.59
N GLU A 130 5.10 7.44 7.91
CA GLU A 130 4.19 6.81 8.87
C GLU A 130 4.10 5.27 8.75
N GLY A 131 5.21 4.62 8.40
CA GLY A 131 5.27 3.16 8.26
C GLY A 131 4.98 2.62 6.85
N ASP A 132 4.73 3.48 5.86
CA ASP A 132 4.51 3.10 4.46
C ASP A 132 5.82 3.08 3.65
N MET A 133 6.33 1.88 3.36
CA MET A 133 7.52 1.68 2.55
C MET A 133 7.36 2.18 1.11
N ARG A 134 6.17 2.01 0.51
CA ARG A 134 5.93 2.43 -0.88
C ARG A 134 6.09 3.94 -0.97
N LYS A 135 5.43 4.67 -0.07
CA LYS A 135 5.54 6.12 0.05
C LYS A 135 6.99 6.55 0.27
N ALA A 136 7.72 5.86 1.15
CA ALA A 136 9.13 6.15 1.43
C ALA A 136 10.03 6.00 0.20
N VAL A 137 9.91 4.89 -0.54
CA VAL A 137 10.70 4.68 -1.76
C VAL A 137 10.35 5.70 -2.84
N THR A 138 9.05 6.01 -3.02
CA THR A 138 8.61 7.01 -4.00
C THR A 138 9.17 8.40 -3.67
N PHE A 139 9.16 8.80 -2.39
CA PHE A 139 9.75 10.07 -1.99
C PHE A 139 11.26 10.08 -2.18
N LEU A 140 11.97 9.03 -1.76
CA LEU A 140 13.42 8.92 -1.98
C LEU A 140 13.76 9.06 -3.48
N GLN A 141 13.01 8.38 -4.34
CA GLN A 141 13.20 8.46 -5.79
C GLN A 141 12.91 9.87 -6.32
N SER A 142 11.84 10.53 -5.86
CA SER A 142 11.52 11.91 -6.26
C SER A 142 12.61 12.89 -5.84
N VAL A 143 13.12 12.76 -4.61
CA VAL A 143 14.21 13.60 -4.08
C VAL A 143 15.50 13.40 -4.86
N ALA A 144 15.88 12.14 -5.12
CA ALA A 144 17.06 11.81 -5.90
C ALA A 144 16.97 12.34 -7.35
N ARG A 145 15.77 12.37 -7.95
CA ARG A 145 15.57 12.93 -9.30
C ARG A 145 15.58 14.46 -9.32
N PHE A 146 15.08 15.09 -8.26
CA PHE A 146 15.07 16.55 -8.11
C PHE A 146 16.49 17.11 -7.97
N ARG A 147 17.34 16.41 -7.21
CA ARG A 147 18.74 16.77 -6.98
C ARG A 147 19.68 15.88 -7.80
N THR A 148 19.93 16.25 -9.05
CA THR A 148 20.95 15.57 -9.86
C THR A 148 22.35 15.96 -9.36
N ASN A 149 23.12 14.96 -8.90
CA ASN A 149 24.53 15.05 -8.47
C ASN A 149 24.82 15.84 -7.18
N THR A 150 23.85 16.04 -6.29
CA THR A 150 24.11 16.63 -4.96
C THR A 150 23.66 15.70 -3.84
N VAL A 151 24.26 15.84 -2.65
CA VAL A 151 23.87 15.09 -1.45
C VAL A 151 22.45 15.47 -1.05
N ILE A 152 21.61 14.48 -0.77
CA ILE A 152 20.24 14.70 -0.29
C ILE A 152 20.28 15.23 1.15
N THR A 153 19.66 16.40 1.38
CA THR A 153 19.53 17.02 2.72
C THR A 153 18.13 16.81 3.31
N ALA A 154 17.97 17.04 4.61
CA ALA A 154 16.66 16.97 5.26
C ALA A 154 15.66 18.04 4.75
N ILE A 155 16.16 19.21 4.33
CA ILE A 155 15.34 20.30 3.80
C ILE A 155 14.72 19.90 2.46
N ASP A 156 15.50 19.25 1.58
CA ASP A 156 15.00 18.75 0.30
C ASP A 156 13.86 17.74 0.47
N VAL A 157 13.97 16.90 1.52
CA VAL A 157 12.91 15.95 1.88
C VAL A 157 11.66 16.69 2.34
N GLN A 158 11.77 17.70 3.18
CA GLN A 158 10.62 18.49 3.65
C GLN A 158 9.91 19.21 2.50
N GLU A 159 10.67 19.81 1.56
CA GLU A 159 10.12 20.48 0.38
C GLU A 159 9.31 19.52 -0.50
N ILE A 160 9.82 18.31 -0.75
CA ILE A 160 9.16 17.32 -1.63
C ILE A 160 8.00 16.61 -0.93
N THR A 161 8.14 16.34 0.36
CA THR A 161 7.05 15.72 1.14
C THR A 161 5.91 16.69 1.41
N GLY A 162 6.14 17.99 1.22
CA GLY A 162 5.14 19.05 1.44
C GLY A 162 4.82 19.24 2.92
N ILE A 163 5.72 18.81 3.82
CA ILE A 163 5.56 18.96 5.25
C ILE A 163 5.96 20.37 5.65
N ILE A 164 5.10 21.01 6.45
CA ILE A 164 5.34 22.35 6.95
C ILE A 164 6.46 22.27 8.01
N PRO A 165 7.54 23.04 7.87
CA PRO A 165 8.61 23.07 8.88
C PRO A 165 8.07 23.46 10.26
N GLU A 166 8.58 22.82 11.31
CA GLU A 166 8.15 23.07 12.70
C GLU A 166 8.28 24.56 13.09
N ASN A 167 9.33 25.24 12.60
CA ASN A 167 9.54 26.68 12.84
C ASN A 167 8.35 27.55 12.40
N VAL A 168 7.68 27.18 11.30
CA VAL A 168 6.52 27.92 10.79
C VAL A 168 5.31 27.68 11.69
N ILE A 169 5.12 26.43 12.14
CA ILE A 169 4.04 26.05 13.07
C ILE A 169 4.24 26.76 14.43
N GLU A 170 5.46 26.78 14.94
CA GLU A 170 5.79 27.41 16.23
C GLU A 170 5.61 28.92 16.17
N ASN A 171 6.04 29.57 15.08
CA ASN A 171 5.78 30.99 14.86
C ASN A 171 4.27 31.29 14.80
N LEU A 172 3.50 30.45 14.10
CA LEU A 172 2.04 30.60 14.04
C LEU A 172 1.40 30.43 15.42
N TYR A 173 1.89 29.48 16.23
CA TYR A 173 1.45 29.29 17.61
C TYR A 173 1.74 30.51 18.50
N GLN A 174 2.94 31.09 18.39
CA GLN A 174 3.32 32.30 19.13
C GLN A 174 2.47 33.52 18.74
N VAL A 175 2.22 33.69 17.44
CA VAL A 175 1.37 34.78 16.93
C VAL A 175 -0.07 34.62 17.42
N CYS A 176 -0.61 33.40 17.43
CA CYS A 176 -1.92 33.10 18.01
C CYS A 176 -1.99 33.46 19.50
N HIS A 177 -0.90 33.23 20.26
CA HIS A 177 -0.85 33.59 21.68
C HIS A 177 -0.87 35.11 21.91
N SER A 178 -0.33 35.89 20.96
CA SER A 178 -0.28 37.36 21.05
C SER A 178 -1.61 38.09 20.76
N SER A 179 -2.70 37.36 20.43
CA SER A 179 -4.07 37.87 20.19
C SER A 179 -4.22 39.02 19.19
N SER A 180 -3.18 39.33 18.39
CA SER A 180 -3.20 40.42 17.42
C SER A 180 -3.56 39.90 16.02
N TYR A 181 -4.73 40.31 15.53
CA TYR A 181 -5.25 39.90 14.22
C TYR A 181 -4.36 40.34 13.05
N GLU A 182 -3.75 41.53 13.13
CA GLU A 182 -2.87 42.06 12.08
C GLU A 182 -1.60 41.23 11.90
N LYS A 183 -1.00 40.77 13.01
CA LYS A 183 0.18 39.90 12.97
C LYS A 183 -0.18 38.54 12.36
N LEU A 184 -1.33 37.99 12.73
CA LEU A 184 -1.81 36.70 12.20
C LEU A 184 -2.07 36.77 10.68
N ALA A 185 -2.69 37.85 10.19
CA ALA A 185 -2.92 38.06 8.77
C ALA A 185 -1.62 38.23 7.95
N THR A 186 -0.55 38.69 8.59
CA THR A 186 0.77 38.89 7.95
C THR A 186 1.59 37.60 7.91
N THR A 187 1.47 36.74 8.94
CA THR A 187 2.20 35.46 9.03
C THR A 187 1.63 34.35 8.16
N VAL A 188 0.34 34.40 7.82
CA VAL A 188 -0.35 33.39 7.00
C VAL A 188 -0.25 33.67 5.49
N LYS A 189 0.18 34.88 5.09
CA LYS A 189 0.44 35.25 3.68
C LYS A 189 1.79 34.74 3.21
#